data_AF-A0A8T5RX46-F1
#
_entry.id   AF-A0A8T5RX46-F1
#
_cell.length_a   1.000
_cell.length_b   1.000
_cell.length_c   1.000
_cell.angle_alpha   90.00
_cell.angle_beta   90.00
_cell.angle_gamma   90.00
#
_symmetry.space_group_name_H-M   'P 1'
#
loop_
_entity.id
_entity.type
_entity.pdbx_description
1 polymer ?
#
loop_
_entity_poly.entity_id
_entity_poly.type
_entity_poly.pdbx_seq_one_letter_code
_entity_poly.pdbx_strand_id
1 'polypeptide(L)'
;MSDNHIVDTFLNPKTVAVIGASKNPTKGGYRIINNLLTNNYKGKIYPVNPNSDGEVFGLEFNKSILEVEEDIDLAIFYSPSSVVPDILKECIKKNVKGALIETAGFEEVGGIGLELK
;
A
#
# COMPACT_ATOMS: atom_id res chain seq x y z
N MET A 1 -1.15 21.99 -21.23
CA MET A 1 -2.55 22.15 -20.77
C MET A 1 -3.02 20.74 -20.46
N SER A 2 -2.50 20.15 -19.39
CA SER A 2 -3.06 20.11 -18.02
C SER A 2 -4.13 19.03 -17.87
N ASP A 3 -3.71 17.77 -18.04
CA ASP A 3 -4.55 16.60 -17.77
C ASP A 3 -3.77 15.70 -16.80
N ASN A 4 -3.62 16.20 -15.57
CA ASN A 4 -3.15 15.41 -14.45
C ASN A 4 -4.35 14.56 -14.00
N HIS A 5 -4.67 13.52 -14.78
CA HIS A 5 -5.85 12.71 -14.51
C HIS A 5 -5.59 11.90 -13.25
N ILE A 6 -6.28 12.23 -12.16
CA ILE A 6 -6.28 11.47 -10.91
C ILE A 6 -6.40 9.95 -11.15
N VAL A 7 -7.11 9.57 -12.21
CA VAL A 7 -7.29 8.20 -12.69
C VAL A 7 -5.96 7.53 -13.07
N ASP A 8 -5.03 8.24 -13.70
CA ASP A 8 -3.73 7.68 -14.11
C ASP A 8 -2.87 7.28 -12.91
N THR A 9 -3.02 7.94 -11.76
CA THR A 9 -2.36 7.52 -10.50
C THR A 9 -2.78 6.10 -10.10
N PHE A 10 -4.02 5.70 -10.40
CA PHE A 10 -4.53 4.37 -10.06
C PHE A 10 -4.36 3.35 -11.17
N LEU A 11 -4.49 3.77 -12.43
CA LEU A 11 -4.45 2.85 -13.58
C LEU A 11 -3.04 2.65 -14.14
N ASN A 12 -2.16 3.63 -14.01
CA ASN A 12 -0.80 3.63 -14.57
C ASN A 12 0.28 4.07 -13.55
N PRO A 13 0.28 3.61 -12.28
CA PRO A 13 1.33 3.98 -11.34
C PRO A 13 2.69 3.43 -11.82
N LYS A 14 3.75 4.18 -11.59
CA LYS A 14 5.15 3.76 -11.83
C LYS A 14 5.78 3.21 -10.57
N THR A 15 5.31 3.61 -9.40
CA THR A 15 5.79 3.14 -8.10
C THR A 15 4.61 2.79 -7.20
N VAL A 16 4.59 1.56 -6.68
CA VAL A 16 3.54 1.05 -5.79
C VAL A 16 4.15 0.63 -4.47
N ALA A 17 3.62 1.16 -3.37
CA ALA A 17 3.88 0.65 -2.03
C ALA A 17 2.75 -0.31 -1.62
N VAL A 18 3.08 -1.50 -1.14
CA VAL A 18 2.09 -2.46 -0.61
C VAL A 18 2.19 -2.46 0.91
N ILE A 19 1.25 -1.77 1.55
CA ILE A 19 1.14 -1.67 3.00
C ILE A 19 0.49 -2.95 3.56
N GLY A 20 1.14 -3.57 4.53
CA GLY A 20 0.72 -4.88 5.04
C GLY A 20 1.19 -6.04 4.15
N ALA A 21 2.26 -5.82 3.38
CA ALA A 21 2.96 -6.88 2.66
C ALA A 21 3.37 -8.02 3.60
N SER A 22 3.42 -9.25 3.11
CA SER A 22 3.66 -10.42 3.93
C SER A 22 4.35 -11.52 3.14
N LYS A 23 5.12 -12.38 3.82
CA LYS A 23 5.66 -13.63 3.27
C LYS A 23 4.64 -14.78 3.30
N ASN A 24 3.51 -14.60 3.98
CA ASN A 24 2.51 -15.65 4.15
C ASN A 24 1.55 -15.70 2.93
N PRO A 25 1.51 -16.80 2.16
CA PRO A 25 0.70 -16.91 0.94
C PRO A 25 -0.82 -16.85 1.17
N THR A 26 -1.27 -16.99 2.42
CA THR A 26 -2.68 -16.86 2.79
C THR A 26 -3.12 -15.41 2.99
N LYS A 27 -2.19 -14.45 3.12
CA LYS A 27 -2.49 -13.04 3.38
C LYS A 27 -2.63 -12.25 2.07
N GLY A 28 -3.56 -11.29 2.04
CA GLY A 28 -3.80 -10.46 0.85
C GLY A 28 -2.58 -9.64 0.43
N GLY A 29 -1.80 -9.09 1.38
CA GLY A 29 -0.57 -8.37 1.07
C GLY A 29 0.46 -9.19 0.27
N TYR A 30 0.57 -10.51 0.52
CA TYR A 30 1.37 -11.41 -0.31
C TYR A 30 0.78 -11.53 -1.73
N ARG A 31 -0.54 -11.73 -1.81
CA ARG A 31 -1.26 -11.94 -3.09
C ARG A 31 -1.21 -10.69 -3.98
N ILE A 32 -1.27 -9.49 -3.42
CA ILE A 32 -1.16 -8.23 -4.16
C ILE A 32 0.20 -8.16 -4.86
N ILE A 33 1.30 -8.37 -4.14
CA ILE A 33 2.65 -8.36 -4.74
C ILE A 33 2.78 -9.47 -5.79
N ASN A 34 2.32 -10.68 -5.46
CA ASN A 34 2.33 -11.80 -6.41
C ASN A 34 1.56 -11.47 -7.70
N ASN A 35 0.39 -10.83 -7.58
CA ASN A 35 -0.42 -10.45 -8.74
C ASN A 35 0.27 -9.39 -9.59
N LEU A 36 0.89 -8.37 -8.98
CA LEU A 36 1.66 -7.36 -9.71
C LEU A 36 2.81 -8.01 -10.50
N LEU A 37 3.56 -8.91 -9.87
CA LEU A 37 4.68 -9.60 -10.51
C LEU A 37 4.23 -10.55 -11.63
N THR A 38 3.24 -11.40 -11.35
CA THR A 38 2.76 -12.41 -12.31
C THR A 38 2.01 -11.81 -13.50
N ASN A 39 1.44 -10.60 -13.35
CA ASN A 39 0.83 -9.85 -14.45
C ASN A 39 1.79 -8.86 -15.11
N ASN A 40 3.11 -9.02 -14.93
CA ASN A 40 4.14 -8.22 -15.60
C ASN A 40 4.04 -6.71 -15.35
N TYR A 41 3.63 -6.29 -14.14
CA TYR A 41 3.68 -4.89 -13.74
C TYR A 41 5.08 -4.33 -13.98
N LYS A 42 5.15 -3.19 -14.66
CA LYS A 42 6.41 -2.59 -15.14
C LYS A 42 6.98 -1.54 -14.18
N GLY A 43 6.20 -1.12 -13.20
CA GLY A 43 6.65 -0.21 -12.16
C GLY A 43 7.42 -0.91 -11.07
N LYS A 44 7.90 -0.11 -10.11
CA LYS A 44 8.59 -0.60 -8.90
C LYS A 44 7.59 -0.92 -7.81
N ILE A 45 7.90 -1.94 -7.02
CA ILE A 45 7.05 -2.44 -5.93
C ILE A 45 7.85 -2.35 -4.64
N TYR A 46 7.28 -1.71 -3.61
CA TYR A 46 7.87 -1.56 -2.28
C TYR A 46 7.00 -2.27 -1.25
N PRO A 47 7.42 -3.44 -0.75
CA PRO A 47 6.76 -4.09 0.38
C PRO A 47 6.96 -3.24 1.65
N VAL A 48 5.88 -2.91 2.34
CA VAL A 48 5.93 -2.16 3.61
C VAL A 48 5.27 -2.99 4.72
N ASN A 49 6.07 -3.39 5.71
CA ASN A 49 5.58 -4.05 6.92
C ASN A 49 6.62 -3.95 8.06
N PRO A 50 6.34 -3.20 9.15
CA PRO A 50 7.27 -3.06 10.28
C PRO A 50 7.61 -4.40 10.96
N ASN A 51 6.70 -5.36 10.89
CA ASN A 51 6.81 -6.66 11.56
C ASN A 51 7.40 -7.76 10.67
N SER A 52 7.84 -7.46 9.44
CA SER A 52 8.50 -8.41 8.56
C SER A 52 9.95 -8.02 8.31
N ASP A 53 10.85 -9.00 8.34
CA ASP A 53 12.26 -8.86 8.01
C ASP A 53 12.63 -9.63 6.73
N GLY A 54 13.73 -9.23 6.10
CA GLY A 54 14.25 -9.81 4.86
C GLY A 54 13.43 -9.38 3.65
N GLU A 55 13.12 -10.33 2.78
CA GLU A 55 12.48 -10.05 1.49
C GLU A 55 11.24 -10.91 1.23
N VAL A 56 10.42 -10.47 0.27
CA VAL A 56 9.36 -11.26 -0.36
C VAL A 56 9.49 -11.14 -1.88
N PHE A 57 9.63 -12.26 -2.58
CA PHE A 57 9.89 -12.30 -4.03
C PHE A 57 11.15 -11.51 -4.46
N GLY A 58 12.21 -11.47 -3.63
CA GLY A 58 13.40 -10.67 -3.91
C GLY A 58 13.26 -9.17 -3.63
N LEU A 59 12.14 -8.75 -3.03
CA LEU A 59 11.89 -7.35 -2.65
C LEU A 59 12.05 -7.20 -1.14
N GLU A 60 13.00 -6.37 -0.72
CA GLU A 60 13.27 -6.02 0.68
C GLU A 60 12.06 -5.34 1.34
N PHE A 61 11.77 -5.71 2.59
CA PHE A 61 10.75 -5.03 3.38
C PHE A 61 11.23 -3.68 3.89
N ASN A 62 10.41 -2.65 3.69
CA ASN A 62 10.54 -1.36 4.37
C ASN A 62 9.69 -1.39 5.65
N LYS A 63 10.17 -0.78 6.74
CA LYS A 63 9.44 -0.76 8.02
C LYS A 63 8.35 0.30 8.04
N SER A 64 8.56 1.40 7.32
CA SER A 64 7.58 2.44 7.07
C SER A 64 7.63 2.86 5.61
N ILE A 65 6.52 3.41 5.10
CA ILE A 65 6.53 4.04 3.77
C ILE A 65 7.53 5.19 3.71
N LEU A 66 7.80 5.86 4.84
CA LEU A 66 8.75 6.97 4.95
C LEU A 66 10.21 6.57 4.66
N GLU A 67 10.55 5.28 4.79
CA GLU A 67 11.90 4.76 4.52
C GLU A 67 12.18 4.56 3.03
N VAL A 68 11.13 4.50 2.20
CA VAL A 68 11.32 4.37 0.75
C VAL A 68 11.93 5.67 0.22
N GLU A 69 13.08 5.61 -0.43
CA GLU A 69 13.74 6.82 -0.95
C GLU A 69 12.97 7.44 -2.13
N GLU A 70 12.36 6.60 -2.97
CA GLU A 70 11.64 7.06 -4.17
C GLU A 70 10.26 7.64 -3.85
N ASP A 71 9.76 8.48 -4.76
CA ASP A 71 8.38 8.95 -4.74
C ASP A 71 7.42 7.78 -5.00
N ILE A 72 6.30 7.75 -4.27
CA ILE A 72 5.29 6.71 -4.40
C ILE A 72 4.06 7.29 -5.12
N ASP A 73 3.69 6.69 -6.24
CA ASP A 73 2.46 7.04 -6.94
C ASP A 73 1.23 6.48 -6.20
N LEU A 74 1.25 5.18 -5.86
CA LEU A 74 0.10 4.50 -5.27
C LEU A 74 0.49 3.68 -4.04
N ALA A 75 -0.21 3.87 -2.92
CA ALA A 75 -0.15 2.98 -1.77
C ALA A 75 -1.37 2.06 -1.73
N ILE A 76 -1.16 0.74 -1.74
CA ILE A 76 -2.23 -0.27 -1.64
C ILE A 76 -2.21 -0.85 -0.22
N PHE A 77 -3.34 -0.76 0.50
CA PHE A 77 -3.44 -1.16 1.89
C PHE A 77 -4.11 -2.52 2.07
N TYR A 78 -3.39 -3.44 2.68
CA TYR A 78 -3.91 -4.70 3.21
C TYR A 78 -3.40 -4.90 4.65
N SER A 79 -3.83 -4.03 5.56
CA SER A 79 -3.42 -4.00 6.96
C SER A 79 -4.64 -3.94 7.90
N PRO A 80 -4.51 -4.15 9.23
CA PRO A 80 -5.63 -3.95 10.15
C PRO A 80 -6.19 -2.53 10.06
N SER A 81 -7.52 -2.36 10.09
CA SER A 81 -8.16 -1.04 9.95
C SER A 81 -7.69 -0.03 11.00
N SER A 82 -7.40 -0.49 12.22
CA SER A 82 -6.93 0.35 13.32
C SER A 82 -5.61 1.10 13.06
N VAL A 83 -4.76 0.62 12.15
CA VAL A 83 -3.48 1.27 11.83
C VAL A 83 -3.51 2.10 10.54
N VAL A 84 -4.58 1.97 9.74
CA VAL A 84 -4.69 2.66 8.44
C VAL A 84 -4.65 4.19 8.59
N PRO A 85 -5.35 4.83 9.54
CA PRO A 85 -5.31 6.30 9.68
C PRO A 85 -3.90 6.85 9.93
N ASP A 86 -3.09 6.16 10.73
CA ASP A 86 -1.73 6.60 11.03
C ASP A 86 -0.80 6.42 9.83
N ILE A 87 -0.91 5.31 9.11
CA ILE A 87 -0.12 5.10 7.89
C ILE A 87 -0.55 6.07 6.78
N LEU A 88 -1.85 6.43 6.69
CA LEU A 88 -2.30 7.48 5.78
C LEU A 88 -1.65 8.84 6.10
N LYS A 89 -1.46 9.19 7.38
CA LYS A 89 -0.70 10.39 7.76
C LYS A 89 0.75 10.31 7.29
N GLU A 90 1.37 9.12 7.31
CA GLU A 90 2.70 8.92 6.72
C GLU A 90 2.70 9.08 5.20
N CYS A 91 1.69 8.53 4.51
CA CYS A 91 1.51 8.72 3.08
C CYS A 91 1.39 10.21 2.70
N ILE A 92 0.64 10.99 3.48
CA ILE A 92 0.53 12.45 3.30
C ILE A 92 1.89 13.11 3.47
N LYS A 93 2.64 12.78 4.52
CA LYS A 93 3.99 13.32 4.75
C LYS A 93 4.95 12.99 3.61
N LYS A 94 4.80 11.82 2.98
CA LYS A 94 5.61 11.38 1.84
C LYS A 94 5.08 11.87 0.48
N ASN A 95 4.01 12.66 0.45
CA ASN A 95 3.36 13.13 -0.78
C ASN A 95 2.97 11.97 -1.73
N VAL A 96 2.49 10.87 -1.17
CA VAL A 96 1.92 9.77 -1.97
C VAL A 96 0.73 10.30 -2.78
N LYS A 97 0.69 10.01 -4.08
CA LYS A 97 -0.31 10.61 -4.99
C LYS A 97 -1.70 9.99 -4.83
N GLY A 98 -1.79 8.70 -4.51
CA GLY A 98 -3.04 7.98 -4.33
C GLY A 98 -2.96 6.85 -3.31
N ALA A 99 -4.10 6.52 -2.71
CA ALA A 99 -4.25 5.39 -1.78
C ALA A 99 -5.42 4.50 -2.22
N LEU A 100 -5.17 3.19 -2.31
CA LEU A 100 -6.17 2.16 -2.57
C LEU A 100 -6.31 1.31 -1.30
N ILE A 101 -7.46 1.40 -0.61
CA ILE A 101 -7.68 0.74 0.68
C ILE A 101 -8.54 -0.51 0.46
N GLU A 102 -7.90 -1.69 0.47
CA GLU A 102 -8.57 -3.00 0.44
C GLU A 102 -8.99 -3.45 1.85
N THR A 103 -8.42 -2.83 2.89
CA THR A 103 -8.75 -3.09 4.28
C THR A 103 -10.25 -2.86 4.55
N ALA A 104 -10.91 -3.87 5.10
CA ALA A 104 -12.24 -3.76 5.69
C ALA A 104 -12.16 -3.46 7.21
N GLY A 105 -13.31 -3.24 7.85
CA GLY A 105 -13.48 -2.92 9.26
C GLY A 105 -13.64 -1.44 9.55
N PHE A 106 -14.22 -0.65 8.64
CA PHE A 106 -14.53 0.77 8.82
C PHE A 106 -16.03 0.96 9.12
N GLU A 107 -16.67 1.98 8.53
CA GLU A 107 -18.07 2.34 8.78
C GLU A 107 -19.04 1.16 8.57
N GLU A 108 -18.72 0.23 7.67
CA GLU A 108 -19.56 -0.92 7.35
C GLU A 108 -19.74 -1.91 8.50
N VAL A 109 -18.91 -1.88 9.54
CA VAL A 109 -19.05 -2.74 10.73
C VAL A 109 -19.67 -2.02 11.94
N GLY A 110 -19.92 -0.71 11.85
CA GLY A 110 -20.43 0.09 12.97
C GLY A 110 -19.47 0.11 14.19
N GLY A 111 -19.97 0.55 15.35
CA GLY A 111 -19.21 0.57 16.60
C GLY A 111 -17.85 1.26 16.46
N ILE A 112 -16.77 0.54 16.78
CA ILE A 112 -15.38 1.04 16.67
C ILE A 112 -15.01 1.45 15.23
N GLY A 113 -15.62 0.84 14.22
CA GLY A 113 -15.35 1.18 12.82
C GLY A 113 -15.77 2.60 12.43
N LEU A 114 -16.75 3.19 13.14
CA LEU A 114 -17.16 4.59 12.96
C LEU A 114 -16.14 5.58 13.51
N GLU A 115 -15.29 5.16 14.44
CA GLU A 115 -14.24 6.00 15.04
C GLU A 115 -13.00 6.11 14.16
N LEU A 116 -12.91 5.31 13.09
CA LEU A 116 -11.76 5.27 12.16
C LEU A 116 -11.91 6.20 10.94
N LYS A 117 -12.84 7.17 10.99
CA LYS A 117 -13.06 8.17 9.92
C LYS A 117 -11.97 9.25 9.88
#